data_AF-A0A0D7WXB9-F1
#
_entry.id   AF-A0A0D7WXB9-F1
#
_cell.length_a   1.000
_cell.length_b   1.000
_cell.length_c   1.000
_cell.angle_alpha   90.00
_cell.angle_beta   90.00
_cell.angle_gamma   90.00
#
_symmetry.space_group_name_H-M   'P 1'
#
loop_
_entity.id
_entity.type
_entity.pdbx_description
1 polymer ?
#
loop_
_entity_poly.entity_id
_entity_poly.type
_entity_poly.pdbx_seq_one_letter_code
_entity_poly.pdbx_strand_id
1 'polypeptide(L)'
;MTPPEHEMPLMEHLGELRRRIIYVLIVFVLALAGGLFAAGPVYDWLIRSGSAQAFQLNAFSFWDGIGIYMKIAMLIGIAVALPFACYQLWKFVSPGLRPQERNATLRYVPYVLLLFVIGAAFAYFIVFPMAIQFTSSVTKSMGLHETYGIAQYFTFMFNIVLPVALLFELPLLIMFLTGIRVLTPMRLRKWRKISYFLLVFVAVVITPPDFISDFLVAIPLLVLYEVSVYMSVVVYRKQLRADEEREAQLRVAPDR
;
A
#
# COMPACT_ATOMS: atom_id res chain seq x y z
N MET A 1 15.74 47.42 -3.02
CA MET A 1 15.81 46.13 -2.28
C MET A 1 14.73 45.22 -2.86
N THR A 2 15.08 44.45 -3.88
CA THR A 2 14.22 43.43 -4.46
C THR A 2 14.32 42.17 -3.58
N PRO A 3 13.20 41.58 -3.12
CA PRO A 3 13.25 40.30 -2.41
C PRO A 3 13.78 39.22 -3.35
N PRO A 4 14.51 38.21 -2.85
CA PRO A 4 15.01 37.12 -3.68
C PRO A 4 13.85 36.30 -4.26
N GLU A 5 13.90 36.06 -5.56
CA GLU A 5 13.00 35.15 -6.27
C GLU A 5 13.28 33.69 -5.83
N HIS A 6 12.21 32.92 -5.60
CA HIS A 6 12.19 31.47 -5.31
C HIS A 6 12.42 30.97 -3.87
N GLU A 7 11.77 31.59 -2.89
CA GLU A 7 11.30 30.85 -1.71
C GLU A 7 9.78 31.02 -1.61
N MET A 8 9.01 30.00 -2.02
CA MET A 8 7.58 29.98 -1.68
C MET A 8 7.50 30.00 -0.14
N PRO A 9 6.80 30.97 0.47
CA PRO A 9 6.68 31.02 1.92
C PRO A 9 6.08 29.68 2.40
N LEU A 10 6.60 29.12 3.51
CA LEU A 10 6.15 27.81 4.05
C LEU A 10 4.62 27.70 4.18
N MET A 11 3.93 28.83 4.36
CA MET A 11 2.47 28.92 4.37
C MET A 11 1.81 28.53 3.04
N GLU A 12 2.43 28.85 1.92
CA GLU A 12 1.95 28.50 0.58
C GLU A 12 2.16 27.00 0.30
N HIS A 13 3.28 26.41 0.74
CA HIS A 13 3.52 24.97 0.66
C HIS A 13 2.55 24.15 1.52
N LEU A 14 2.23 24.61 2.74
CA LEU A 14 1.20 23.98 3.57
C LEU A 14 -0.21 24.13 2.97
N GLY A 15 -0.49 25.28 2.35
CA GLY A 15 -1.74 25.52 1.61
C GLY A 15 -1.91 24.56 0.44
N GLU A 16 -0.82 24.27 -0.27
CA GLU A 16 -0.79 23.30 -1.36
C GLU A 16 -1.08 21.88 -0.86
N LEU A 17 -0.42 21.44 0.23
CA LEU A 17 -0.67 20.12 0.83
C LEU A 17 -2.15 19.92 1.19
N ARG A 18 -2.76 20.91 1.84
CA ARG A 18 -4.19 20.86 2.21
C ARG A 18 -5.08 20.66 0.98
N ARG A 19 -4.87 21.46 -0.07
CA ARG A 19 -5.67 21.37 -1.31
C ARG A 19 -5.52 20.00 -1.96
N ARG A 20 -4.30 19.44 -1.94
CA ARG A 20 -3.99 18.11 -2.47
C ARG A 20 -4.69 17.00 -1.70
N ILE A 21 -4.68 17.05 -0.37
CA ILE A 21 -5.41 16.11 0.49
C ILE A 21 -6.91 16.16 0.20
N ILE A 22 -7.48 17.36 0.01
CA ILE A 22 -8.90 17.51 -0.33
C ILE A 22 -9.22 16.83 -1.67
N TYR A 23 -8.39 16.98 -2.70
CA TYR A 23 -8.62 16.28 -3.97
C TYR A 23 -8.56 14.76 -3.83
N VAL A 24 -7.60 14.24 -3.05
CA VAL A 24 -7.51 12.80 -2.76
C VAL A 24 -8.77 12.33 -2.03
N LEU A 25 -9.25 13.11 -1.06
CA LEU A 25 -10.46 12.80 -0.31
C LEU A 25 -11.70 12.82 -1.21
N ILE A 26 -11.83 13.79 -2.11
CA ILE A 26 -12.94 13.86 -3.07
C ILE A 26 -12.92 12.62 -3.97
N VAL A 27 -11.77 12.27 -4.55
CA VAL A 27 -11.65 11.08 -5.39
C VAL A 27 -11.95 9.81 -4.60
N PHE A 28 -11.50 9.73 -3.35
CA PHE A 28 -11.82 8.61 -2.46
C PHE A 28 -13.32 8.50 -2.18
N VAL A 29 -14.01 9.61 -1.87
CA VAL A 29 -15.46 9.61 -1.62
C VAL A 29 -16.24 9.25 -2.89
N LEU A 30 -15.83 9.76 -4.06
CA LEU A 30 -16.44 9.41 -5.34
C LEU A 30 -16.21 7.93 -5.68
N ALA A 31 -14.99 7.42 -5.45
CA ALA A 31 -14.66 6.02 -5.65
C ALA A 31 -15.40 5.11 -4.67
N LEU A 32 -15.63 5.55 -3.42
CA LEU A 32 -16.44 4.83 -2.44
C LEU A 32 -17.91 4.81 -2.85
N ALA A 33 -18.46 5.93 -3.32
CA ALA A 33 -19.82 5.98 -3.85
C ALA A 33 -19.99 5.06 -5.07
N GLY A 34 -19.04 5.09 -6.02
CA GLY A 34 -18.98 4.14 -7.14
C GLY A 34 -18.81 2.69 -6.68
N GLY A 35 -17.99 2.47 -5.65
CA GLY A 35 -17.74 1.18 -5.02
C GLY A 35 -18.97 0.57 -4.38
N LEU A 36 -19.91 1.39 -3.87
CA LEU A 36 -21.19 0.89 -3.35
C LEU A 36 -22.05 0.24 -4.44
N PHE A 37 -22.04 0.77 -5.66
CA PHE A 37 -22.72 0.14 -6.80
C PHE A 37 -22.02 -1.15 -7.24
N ALA A 38 -20.68 -1.19 -7.17
CA ALA A 38 -19.89 -2.38 -7.48
C ALA A 38 -19.88 -3.43 -6.36
N ALA A 39 -20.33 -3.08 -5.14
CA ALA A 39 -20.25 -3.95 -3.98
C ALA A 39 -21.10 -5.22 -4.12
N GLY A 40 -22.25 -5.15 -4.78
CA GLY A 40 -23.13 -6.31 -5.01
C GLY A 40 -22.47 -7.43 -5.82
N PRO A 41 -22.00 -7.15 -7.05
CA PRO A 41 -21.28 -8.15 -7.85
C PRO A 41 -20.03 -8.72 -7.16
N VAL A 42 -19.30 -7.87 -6.44
CA VAL A 42 -18.10 -8.28 -5.70
C VAL A 42 -18.49 -9.19 -4.54
N TYR A 43 -19.53 -8.86 -3.77
CA TYR A 43 -20.08 -9.71 -2.72
C TYR A 43 -20.50 -11.09 -3.25
N ASP A 44 -21.25 -11.11 -4.35
CA ASP A 44 -21.72 -12.36 -4.96
C ASP A 44 -20.55 -13.23 -5.41
N TRP A 45 -19.51 -12.61 -6.00
CA TRP A 45 -18.27 -13.32 -6.33
C TRP A 45 -17.61 -13.88 -5.08
N LEU A 46 -17.42 -13.07 -4.03
CA LEU A 46 -16.74 -13.47 -2.80
C LEU A 46 -17.44 -14.62 -2.04
N ILE A 47 -18.78 -14.71 -2.09
CA ILE A 47 -19.52 -15.82 -1.48
C ILE A 47 -19.48 -17.07 -2.36
N ARG A 48 -19.52 -16.89 -3.68
CA ARG A 48 -19.45 -18.00 -4.65
C ARG A 48 -18.03 -18.51 -4.85
N SER A 49 -17.00 -17.79 -4.40
CA SER A 49 -15.60 -18.18 -4.55
C SER A 49 -14.91 -18.43 -3.20
N GLY A 50 -13.91 -19.31 -3.19
CA GLY A 50 -12.99 -19.44 -2.06
C GLY A 50 -13.59 -20.09 -0.81
N SER A 51 -13.07 -19.70 0.35
CA SER A 51 -13.36 -20.37 1.63
C SER A 51 -14.78 -20.16 2.17
N ALA A 52 -15.57 -19.24 1.59
CA ALA A 52 -16.94 -18.97 2.03
C ALA A 52 -17.89 -20.15 1.81
N GLN A 53 -17.68 -20.94 0.75
CA GLN A 53 -18.50 -22.11 0.44
C GLN A 53 -18.40 -23.23 1.49
N ALA A 54 -17.31 -23.25 2.26
CA ALA A 54 -17.09 -24.25 3.29
C ALA A 54 -17.95 -24.04 4.54
N PHE A 55 -18.64 -22.90 4.66
CA PHE A 55 -19.36 -22.50 5.87
C PHE A 55 -20.81 -22.11 5.56
N GLN A 56 -21.73 -22.51 6.44
CA GLN A 56 -23.07 -21.94 6.47
C GLN A 56 -23.01 -20.58 7.18
N LEU A 57 -22.94 -19.51 6.40
CA LEU A 57 -22.84 -18.14 6.91
C LEU A 57 -24.23 -17.62 7.30
N ASN A 58 -24.37 -17.23 8.57
CA ASN A 58 -25.63 -16.70 9.12
C ASN A 58 -25.53 -15.19 9.33
N ALA A 59 -26.62 -14.47 9.14
CA ALA A 59 -26.73 -13.07 9.56
C ALA A 59 -27.23 -13.04 11.01
N PHE A 60 -26.52 -12.32 11.88
CA PHE A 60 -26.87 -12.16 13.29
C PHE A 60 -27.46 -10.78 13.60
N SER A 61 -27.38 -9.84 12.65
CA SER A 61 -27.92 -8.50 12.80
C SER A 61 -28.43 -7.94 11.48
N PHE A 62 -29.47 -7.09 11.55
CA PHE A 62 -30.02 -6.41 10.37
C PHE A 62 -28.99 -5.49 9.69
N TRP A 63 -27.97 -5.05 10.42
CA TRP A 63 -26.90 -4.18 9.91
C TRP A 63 -25.77 -4.94 9.19
N ASP A 64 -25.72 -6.28 9.28
CA ASP A 64 -24.61 -7.08 8.77
C ASP A 64 -24.39 -6.86 7.26
N GLY A 65 -25.48 -6.88 6.48
CA GLY A 65 -25.43 -6.66 5.04
C GLY A 65 -24.86 -5.28 4.67
N ILE A 66 -25.31 -4.22 5.36
CA ILE A 66 -24.83 -2.86 5.11
C ILE A 66 -23.35 -2.75 5.47
N GLY A 67 -22.94 -3.31 6.61
CA GLY A 67 -21.53 -3.32 7.02
C GLY A 67 -20.62 -4.00 6.01
N ILE A 68 -21.06 -5.10 5.39
CA ILE A 68 -20.30 -5.81 4.35
C ILE A 68 -20.16 -4.96 3.10
N TYR A 69 -21.27 -4.38 2.61
CA TYR A 69 -21.27 -3.51 1.43
C TYR A 69 -20.35 -2.31 1.62
N MET A 70 -20.39 -1.69 2.81
CA MET A 70 -19.51 -0.56 3.14
C MET A 70 -18.03 -0.95 3.13
N LYS A 71 -17.67 -2.14 3.63
CA LYS A 71 -16.26 -2.60 3.62
C LYS A 71 -15.78 -2.94 2.21
N ILE A 72 -16.61 -3.58 1.39
CA ILE A 72 -16.30 -3.84 -0.02
C ILE A 72 -16.08 -2.52 -0.76
N ALA A 73 -17.02 -1.58 -0.62
CA ALA A 73 -16.92 -0.26 -1.23
C ALA A 73 -15.69 0.50 -0.75
N MET A 74 -15.32 0.38 0.52
CA MET A 74 -14.10 0.97 1.08
C MET A 74 -12.84 0.36 0.44
N LEU A 75 -12.77 -0.96 0.26
CA LEU A 75 -11.62 -1.60 -0.39
C LEU A 75 -11.47 -1.13 -1.85
N ILE A 76 -12.57 -1.07 -2.60
CA ILE A 76 -12.59 -0.55 -3.98
C ILE A 76 -12.19 0.93 -3.99
N GLY A 77 -12.74 1.72 -3.06
CA GLY A 77 -12.44 3.14 -2.90
C GLY A 77 -10.95 3.38 -2.65
N ILE A 78 -10.34 2.58 -1.76
CA ILE A 78 -8.89 2.62 -1.51
C ILE A 78 -8.14 2.25 -2.79
N ALA A 79 -8.47 1.13 -3.43
CA ALA A 79 -7.78 0.68 -4.64
C ALA A 79 -7.74 1.74 -5.75
N VAL A 80 -8.86 2.45 -5.97
CA VAL A 80 -8.97 3.51 -6.98
C VAL A 80 -8.33 4.82 -6.50
N ALA A 81 -8.44 5.17 -5.22
CA ALA A 81 -7.88 6.40 -4.68
C ALA A 81 -6.36 6.34 -4.52
N LEU A 82 -5.78 5.17 -4.28
CA LEU A 82 -4.34 4.99 -4.04
C LEU A 82 -3.45 5.50 -5.19
N PRO A 83 -3.68 5.13 -6.47
CA PRO A 83 -2.88 5.66 -7.58
C PRO A 83 -3.02 7.19 -7.71
N PHE A 84 -4.22 7.74 -7.49
CA PHE A 84 -4.44 9.17 -7.50
C PHE A 84 -3.75 9.87 -6.33
N ALA A 85 -3.78 9.28 -5.13
CA ALA A 85 -3.08 9.75 -3.95
C ALA A 85 -1.57 9.81 -4.19
N CYS A 86 -0.98 8.73 -4.70
CA CYS A 86 0.44 8.68 -5.06
C CYS A 86 0.81 9.74 -6.11
N TYR A 87 -0.03 9.94 -7.13
CA TYR A 87 0.16 10.98 -8.13
C TYR A 87 0.14 12.39 -7.51
N GLN A 88 -0.83 12.65 -6.65
CA GLN A 88 -1.00 13.98 -6.05
C GLN A 88 0.11 14.29 -5.04
N LEU A 89 0.56 13.28 -4.31
CA LEU A 89 1.69 13.33 -3.40
C LEU A 89 2.99 13.55 -4.20
N TRP A 90 3.18 12.90 -5.35
CA TRP A 90 4.29 13.21 -6.25
C TRP A 90 4.27 14.64 -6.76
N LYS A 91 3.12 15.12 -7.25
CA LYS A 91 3.00 16.50 -7.72
C LYS A 91 3.24 17.54 -6.62
N PHE A 92 3.08 17.19 -5.34
CA PHE A 92 3.40 18.07 -4.21
C PHE A 92 4.90 18.24 -4.01
N VAL A 93 5.66 17.14 -4.14
CA VAL A 93 7.10 17.14 -3.89
C VAL A 93 7.91 17.45 -5.15
N SER A 94 7.34 17.19 -6.32
CA SER A 94 7.93 17.44 -7.63
C SER A 94 8.48 18.86 -7.87
N PRO A 95 7.94 19.97 -7.31
CA PRO A 95 8.52 21.29 -7.48
C PRO A 95 9.95 21.41 -6.90
N GLY A 96 10.28 20.61 -5.89
CA GLY A 96 11.64 20.53 -5.33
C GLY A 96 12.58 19.57 -6.06
N LEU A 97 12.11 18.93 -7.15
CA LEU A 97 12.84 17.90 -7.88
C LEU A 97 13.20 18.35 -9.29
N ARG A 98 14.23 17.72 -9.87
CA ARG A 98 14.75 18.10 -11.19
C ARG A 98 13.74 17.73 -12.30
N PRO A 99 13.72 18.46 -13.43
CA PRO A 99 12.82 18.16 -14.56
C PRO A 99 12.96 16.72 -15.10
N GLN A 100 14.18 16.18 -15.10
CA GLN A 100 14.48 14.81 -15.52
C GLN A 100 13.99 13.76 -14.50
N GLU A 101 14.02 14.09 -13.20
CA GLU A 101 13.54 13.24 -12.10
C GLU A 101 12.00 13.24 -12.03
N ARG A 102 11.38 14.37 -12.39
CA ARG A 102 9.93 14.61 -12.40
C ARG A 102 9.14 13.58 -13.21
N ASN A 103 9.63 13.22 -14.40
CA ASN A 103 8.93 12.32 -15.33
C ASN A 103 9.20 10.84 -15.07
N ALA A 104 10.33 10.49 -14.47
CA ALA A 104 10.68 9.10 -14.18
C ALA A 104 9.72 8.47 -13.17
N THR A 105 9.34 9.22 -12.13
CA THR A 105 8.50 8.66 -11.05
C THR A 105 7.02 8.58 -11.41
N LEU A 106 6.54 9.47 -12.28
CA LEU A 106 5.16 9.42 -12.79
C LEU A 106 4.85 8.12 -13.54
N ARG A 107 5.86 7.50 -14.15
CA ARG A 107 5.71 6.21 -14.84
C ARG A 107 5.40 5.06 -13.88
N TYR A 108 5.66 5.21 -12.57
CA TYR A 108 5.38 4.19 -11.56
C TYR A 108 3.96 4.25 -10.99
N VAL A 109 3.20 5.33 -11.23
CA VAL A 109 1.81 5.48 -10.75
C VAL A 109 0.86 4.35 -11.20
N PRO A 110 0.85 3.87 -12.45
CA PRO A 110 -0.02 2.75 -12.82
C PRO A 110 0.37 1.44 -12.12
N TYR A 111 1.64 1.30 -11.71
CA TYR A 111 2.09 0.10 -10.99
C TYR A 111 1.57 0.05 -9.56
N VAL A 112 1.14 1.18 -8.97
CA VAL A 112 0.43 1.24 -7.68
C VAL A 112 -0.74 0.27 -7.69
N LEU A 113 -1.68 0.48 -8.62
CA LEU A 113 -2.91 -0.30 -8.69
C LEU A 113 -2.60 -1.79 -8.91
N LEU A 114 -1.59 -2.08 -9.73
CA LEU A 114 -1.15 -3.45 -9.98
C LEU A 114 -0.58 -4.11 -8.72
N LEU A 115 0.26 -3.40 -7.96
CA LEU A 115 0.83 -3.90 -6.71
C LEU A 115 -0.24 -4.11 -5.64
N PHE A 116 -1.18 -3.17 -5.51
CA PHE A 116 -2.34 -3.30 -4.64
C PHE A 116 -3.17 -4.54 -4.97
N VAL A 117 -3.50 -4.74 -6.25
CA VAL A 117 -4.30 -5.90 -6.70
C VAL A 117 -3.55 -7.20 -6.46
N ILE A 118 -2.25 -7.26 -6.74
CA ILE A 118 -1.42 -8.44 -6.45
C ILE A 118 -1.39 -8.71 -4.94
N GLY A 119 -1.22 -7.68 -4.12
CA GLY A 119 -1.21 -7.80 -2.66
C GLY A 119 -2.55 -8.26 -2.10
N ALA A 120 -3.66 -7.71 -2.61
CA ALA A 120 -5.01 -8.13 -2.26
C ALA A 120 -5.29 -9.58 -2.68
N ALA A 121 -4.83 -9.98 -3.87
CA ALA A 121 -4.94 -11.36 -4.34
C ALA A 121 -4.10 -12.31 -3.48
N PHE A 122 -2.85 -11.97 -3.17
CA PHE A 122 -2.00 -12.74 -2.28
C PHE A 122 -2.65 -12.92 -0.90
N ALA A 123 -3.20 -11.83 -0.34
CA ALA A 123 -3.88 -11.88 0.93
C ALA A 123 -5.15 -12.75 0.92
N TYR A 124 -5.99 -12.61 -0.11
CA TYR A 124 -7.25 -13.34 -0.21
C TYR A 124 -7.09 -14.81 -0.57
N PHE A 125 -6.15 -15.16 -1.46
CA PHE A 125 -5.97 -16.55 -1.92
C PHE A 125 -5.00 -17.36 -1.08
N ILE A 126 -4.07 -16.72 -0.36
CA ILE A 126 -3.03 -17.43 0.40
C ILE A 126 -3.21 -17.17 1.90
N VAL A 127 -3.13 -15.93 2.34
CA VAL A 127 -3.11 -15.59 3.78
C VAL A 127 -4.45 -15.92 4.46
N PHE A 128 -5.56 -15.51 3.85
CA PHE A 128 -6.89 -15.64 4.43
C PHE A 128 -7.36 -17.10 4.59
N PRO A 129 -7.19 -18.01 3.60
CA PRO A 129 -7.55 -19.42 3.76
C PRO A 129 -6.73 -20.13 4.83
N MET A 130 -5.43 -19.82 4.95
CA MET A 130 -4.60 -20.33 6.05
C MET A 130 -5.13 -19.88 7.41
N ALA A 131 -5.50 -18.61 7.51
CA ALA A 131 -6.03 -18.06 8.75
C ALA A 131 -7.36 -18.71 9.16
N ILE A 132 -8.24 -18.99 8.19
CA ILE A 132 -9.46 -19.77 8.41
C ILE A 132 -9.16 -21.20 8.84
N GLN A 133 -8.24 -21.90 8.17
CA GLN A 133 -7.90 -23.28 8.50
C GLN A 133 -7.35 -23.41 9.92
N PHE A 134 -6.46 -22.51 10.32
CA PHE A 134 -5.90 -22.47 11.67
C PHE A 134 -6.98 -22.19 12.72
N THR A 135 -7.82 -21.17 12.51
CA THR A 135 -8.85 -20.82 13.50
C THR A 135 -9.91 -21.91 13.66
N SER A 136 -10.30 -22.58 12.58
CA SER A 136 -11.20 -23.75 12.65
C SER A 136 -10.51 -24.96 13.29
N SER A 137 -9.22 -25.22 13.04
CA SER A 137 -8.52 -26.35 13.68
C SER A 137 -8.41 -26.17 15.20
N VAL A 138 -8.17 -24.94 15.66
CA VAL A 138 -8.18 -24.59 17.09
C VAL A 138 -9.57 -24.74 17.69
N THR A 139 -10.61 -24.31 16.99
CA THR A 139 -11.98 -24.39 17.51
C THR A 139 -12.46 -25.85 17.61
N LYS A 140 -12.10 -26.68 16.63
CA LYS A 140 -12.33 -28.14 16.67
C LYS A 140 -11.58 -28.83 17.80
N SER A 141 -10.33 -28.46 18.07
CA SER A 141 -9.56 -29.06 19.18
C SER A 141 -10.14 -28.75 20.55
N MET A 142 -10.90 -27.65 20.66
CA MET A 142 -11.62 -27.26 21.87
C MET A 142 -13.03 -27.91 21.99
N GLY A 143 -13.47 -28.67 20.98
CA GLY A 143 -14.79 -29.32 20.99
C GLY A 143 -15.98 -28.36 20.89
N LEU A 144 -15.78 -27.15 20.35
CA LEU A 144 -16.82 -26.13 20.23
C LEU A 144 -17.70 -26.35 18.99
N HIS A 145 -19.00 -26.07 19.11
CA HIS A 145 -19.91 -26.05 17.96
C HIS A 145 -19.76 -24.74 17.18
N GLU A 146 -19.34 -24.84 15.92
CA GLU A 146 -19.06 -23.69 15.06
C GLU A 146 -20.35 -23.17 14.40
N THR A 147 -20.70 -21.90 14.66
CA THR A 147 -21.68 -21.14 13.85
C THR A 147 -21.01 -19.85 13.39
N TYR A 148 -20.91 -19.67 12.08
CA TYR A 148 -20.20 -18.54 11.50
C TYR A 148 -21.14 -17.43 11.10
N GLY A 149 -20.86 -16.22 11.58
CA GLY A 149 -21.57 -15.02 11.20
C GLY A 149 -20.96 -14.38 9.96
N ILE A 150 -21.80 -13.94 9.03
CA ILE A 150 -21.36 -13.36 7.76
C ILE A 150 -20.57 -12.06 7.98
N ALA A 151 -21.02 -11.19 8.88
CA ALA A 151 -20.30 -9.96 9.18
C ALA A 151 -18.93 -10.22 9.81
N GLN A 152 -18.82 -11.20 10.70
CA GLN A 152 -17.57 -11.60 11.34
C GLN A 152 -16.60 -12.19 10.32
N TYR A 153 -17.08 -13.04 9.41
CA TYR A 153 -16.30 -13.60 8.31
C TYR A 153 -15.68 -12.50 7.44
N PHE A 154 -16.50 -11.57 6.93
CA PHE A 154 -16.00 -10.47 6.11
C PHE A 154 -15.09 -9.54 6.91
N THR A 155 -15.40 -9.28 8.19
CA THR A 155 -14.53 -8.47 9.06
C THR A 155 -13.14 -9.09 9.20
N PHE A 156 -13.08 -10.39 9.46
CA PHE A 156 -11.83 -11.13 9.55
C PHE A 156 -11.06 -11.07 8.23
N MET A 157 -11.75 -11.29 7.10
CA MET A 157 -11.18 -11.18 5.77
C MET A 157 -10.60 -9.80 5.50
N PHE A 158 -11.34 -8.72 5.72
CA PHE A 158 -10.87 -7.36 5.47
C PHE A 158 -9.70 -6.96 6.37
N ASN A 159 -9.70 -7.41 7.63
CA ASN A 159 -8.59 -7.17 8.56
C ASN A 159 -7.28 -7.84 8.13
N ILE A 160 -7.35 -8.88 7.29
CA ILE A 160 -6.17 -9.52 6.70
C ILE A 160 -5.85 -8.91 5.34
N VAL A 161 -6.85 -8.82 4.45
CA VAL A 161 -6.66 -8.40 3.06
C VAL A 161 -6.15 -6.98 2.95
N LEU A 162 -6.73 -6.05 3.71
CA LEU A 162 -6.39 -4.64 3.58
C LEU A 162 -4.95 -4.33 4.03
N PRO A 163 -4.49 -4.74 5.24
CA PRO A 163 -3.11 -4.48 5.65
C PRO A 163 -2.08 -5.15 4.74
N VAL A 164 -2.32 -6.39 4.30
CA VAL A 164 -1.39 -7.09 3.39
C VAL A 164 -1.33 -6.40 2.03
N ALA A 165 -2.47 -5.99 1.45
CA ALA A 165 -2.49 -5.23 0.21
C ALA A 165 -1.71 -3.91 0.33
N LEU A 166 -1.82 -3.21 1.47
CA LEU A 166 -1.05 -2.00 1.75
C LEU A 166 0.45 -2.27 1.96
N LEU A 167 0.84 -3.41 2.53
CA LEU A 167 2.26 -3.80 2.62
C LEU A 167 2.88 -4.04 1.25
N PHE A 168 2.09 -4.49 0.29
CA PHE A 168 2.58 -4.64 -1.08
C PHE A 168 2.92 -3.29 -1.73
N GLU A 169 2.45 -2.15 -1.21
CA GLU A 169 2.84 -0.81 -1.66
C GLU A 169 4.23 -0.35 -1.19
N LEU A 170 4.89 -1.12 -0.31
CA LEU A 170 6.23 -0.80 0.21
C LEU A 170 7.28 -0.49 -0.86
N PRO A 171 7.38 -1.24 -2.00
CA PRO A 171 8.35 -0.94 -3.05
C PRO A 171 8.16 0.44 -3.65
N LEU A 172 6.91 0.82 -3.88
CA LEU A 172 6.59 2.13 -4.41
C LEU A 172 6.86 3.22 -3.37
N LEU A 173 6.47 3.01 -2.13
CA LEU A 173 6.69 3.96 -1.04
C LEU A 173 8.19 4.22 -0.84
N ILE A 174 9.01 3.18 -0.83
CA ILE A 174 10.47 3.29 -0.72
C ILE A 174 11.07 4.01 -1.93
N MET A 175 10.65 3.65 -3.15
CA MET A 175 11.09 4.36 -4.35
C MET A 175 10.73 5.84 -4.30
N PHE A 176 9.51 6.16 -3.86
CA PHE A 176 9.02 7.52 -3.72
C PHE A 176 9.91 8.30 -2.72
N LEU A 177 10.15 7.73 -1.53
CA LEU A 177 11.00 8.36 -0.50
C LEU A 177 12.45 8.52 -0.94
N THR A 178 12.98 7.61 -1.76
CA THR A 178 14.30 7.77 -2.38
C THR A 178 14.30 8.80 -3.50
N GLY A 179 13.24 8.87 -4.29
CA GLY A 179 13.03 9.88 -5.33
C GLY A 179 13.14 11.30 -4.77
N ILE A 180 12.60 11.52 -3.57
CA ILE A 180 12.63 12.82 -2.88
C ILE A 180 13.88 13.00 -1.99
N ARG A 181 14.88 12.11 -2.09
CA ARG A 181 16.14 12.11 -1.33
C ARG A 181 15.99 12.03 0.21
N VAL A 182 14.80 11.71 0.73
CA VAL A 182 14.58 11.47 2.18
C VAL A 182 15.25 10.17 2.62
N LEU A 183 15.21 9.15 1.75
CA LEU A 183 15.70 7.81 2.05
C LEU A 183 16.79 7.40 1.06
N THR A 184 17.98 7.02 1.56
CA THR A 184 19.06 6.51 0.73
C THR A 184 19.15 4.98 0.81
N PRO A 185 19.60 4.30 -0.27
CA PRO A 185 19.81 2.86 -0.24
C PRO A 185 20.80 2.42 0.84
N MET A 186 21.77 3.27 1.16
CA MET A 186 22.75 3.04 2.24
C MET A 186 22.07 2.98 3.61
N ARG A 187 21.12 3.89 3.89
CA ARG A 187 20.31 3.87 5.12
C ARG A 187 19.43 2.64 5.19
N LEU A 188 18.73 2.31 4.10
CA LEU A 188 17.93 1.09 3.98
C LEU A 188 18.75 -0.18 4.25
N ARG A 189 19.98 -0.25 3.74
CA ARG A 189 20.89 -1.37 3.97
C ARG A 189 21.36 -1.46 5.42
N LYS A 190 21.68 -0.32 6.05
CA LYS A 190 22.07 -0.26 7.47
C LYS A 190 20.92 -0.71 8.39
N TRP A 191 19.68 -0.37 8.04
CA TRP A 191 18.48 -0.66 8.83
C TRP A 191 17.79 -1.99 8.46
N ARG A 192 18.38 -2.83 7.60
CA ARG A 192 17.77 -4.11 7.15
C ARG A 192 17.26 -4.98 8.29
N LYS A 193 18.07 -5.14 9.36
CA LYS A 193 17.68 -5.95 10.52
C LYS A 193 16.39 -5.44 11.18
N ILE A 194 16.23 -4.12 11.28
CA ILE A 194 15.04 -3.47 11.86
C ILE A 194 13.85 -3.63 10.92
N SER A 195 14.03 -3.40 9.61
CA SER A 195 12.96 -3.57 8.62
C SER A 195 12.47 -5.02 8.57
N TYR A 196 13.38 -6.00 8.58
CA TYR A 196 13.01 -7.41 8.63
C TYR A 196 12.24 -7.75 9.91
N PHE A 197 12.72 -7.28 11.06
CA PHE A 197 12.04 -7.48 12.33
C PHE A 197 10.63 -6.89 12.32
N LEU A 198 10.46 -5.65 11.82
CA LEU A 198 9.16 -5.01 11.71
C LEU A 198 8.23 -5.76 10.75
N LEU A 199 8.73 -6.21 9.60
CA LEU A 199 7.91 -6.95 8.63
C LEU A 199 7.49 -8.31 9.16
N VAL A 200 8.38 -9.02 9.85
CA VAL A 200 8.06 -10.28 10.52
C VAL A 200 7.07 -10.03 11.67
N PHE A 201 7.26 -8.99 12.47
CA PHE A 201 6.33 -8.62 13.53
C PHE A 201 4.93 -8.33 12.97
N VAL A 202 4.85 -7.54 11.90
CA VAL A 202 3.57 -7.25 11.23
C VAL A 202 2.96 -8.51 10.62
N ALA A 203 3.78 -9.40 10.02
CA ALA A 203 3.31 -10.68 9.51
C ALA A 203 2.64 -11.47 10.64
N VAL A 204 3.34 -11.69 11.76
CA VAL A 204 2.85 -12.42 12.95
C VAL A 204 1.61 -11.80 13.58
N VAL A 205 1.44 -10.47 13.50
CA VAL A 205 0.23 -9.80 14.01
C VAL A 205 -0.98 -10.03 13.09
N ILE A 206 -0.75 -10.20 11.78
CA ILE A 206 -1.80 -10.44 10.79
C ILE A 206 -2.12 -11.93 10.67
N THR A 207 -1.10 -12.79 10.73
CA THR A 207 -1.23 -14.24 10.65
C THR A 207 -1.63 -14.83 12.00
N PRO A 208 -2.28 -16.00 11.99
CA PRO A 208 -2.46 -16.75 13.23
C PRO A 208 -1.10 -17.22 13.78
N PRO A 209 -1.01 -17.53 15.09
CA PRO A 209 0.23 -17.96 15.72
C PRO A 209 0.59 -19.40 15.32
N ASP A 210 1.10 -19.56 14.11
CA ASP A 210 1.65 -20.79 13.55
C ASP A 210 2.94 -20.50 12.77
N PHE A 211 4.04 -21.14 13.15
CA PHE A 211 5.35 -20.91 12.56
C PHE A 211 5.36 -21.12 11.04
N ILE A 212 4.67 -22.14 10.51
CA ILE A 212 4.68 -22.42 9.07
C ILE A 212 3.98 -21.28 8.32
N SER A 213 2.81 -20.88 8.79
CA SER A 213 2.03 -19.77 8.23
C SER A 213 2.80 -18.44 8.31
N ASP A 214 3.49 -18.18 9.42
CA ASP A 214 4.33 -16.99 9.61
C ASP A 214 5.46 -16.91 8.58
N PHE A 215 6.18 -18.02 8.35
CA PHE A 215 7.23 -18.06 7.33
C PHE A 215 6.68 -17.90 5.92
N LEU A 216 5.52 -18.49 5.61
CA LEU A 216 4.92 -18.40 4.28
C LEU A 216 4.51 -16.96 3.92
N VAL A 217 4.11 -16.15 4.90
CA VAL A 217 3.75 -14.74 4.70
C VAL A 217 4.96 -13.81 4.83
N ALA A 218 5.86 -14.08 5.77
CA ALA A 218 7.05 -13.28 5.97
C ALA A 218 7.98 -13.31 4.75
N ILE A 219 8.17 -14.48 4.11
CA ILE A 219 9.08 -14.60 2.96
C ILE A 219 8.68 -13.64 1.81
N PRO A 220 7.44 -13.63 1.31
CA PRO A 220 6.98 -12.67 0.31
C PRO A 220 7.17 -11.20 0.73
N LEU A 221 6.90 -10.87 2.00
CA LEU A 221 7.08 -9.50 2.52
C LEU A 221 8.57 -9.09 2.57
N LEU A 222 9.46 -10.01 2.95
CA LEU A 222 10.90 -9.79 2.95
C LEU A 222 11.44 -9.65 1.52
N VAL A 223 10.95 -10.48 0.59
CA VAL A 223 11.28 -10.37 -0.84
C VAL A 223 10.82 -9.03 -1.39
N LEU A 224 9.61 -8.59 -1.06
CA LEU A 224 9.11 -7.26 -1.44
C LEU A 224 10.02 -6.15 -0.92
N TYR A 225 10.46 -6.23 0.33
CA TYR A 225 11.41 -5.26 0.89
C TYR A 225 12.75 -5.28 0.12
N GLU A 226 13.30 -6.44 -0.20
CA GLU A 226 14.55 -6.53 -0.96
C GLU A 226 14.42 -5.98 -2.38
N VAL A 227 13.29 -6.25 -3.05
CA VAL A 227 12.94 -5.61 -4.33
C VAL A 227 12.87 -4.09 -4.16
N SER A 228 12.26 -3.61 -3.08
CA SER A 228 12.18 -2.18 -2.75
C SER A 228 13.55 -1.54 -2.61
N VAL A 229 14.47 -2.19 -1.88
CA VAL A 229 15.86 -1.73 -1.71
C VAL A 229 16.59 -1.73 -3.05
N TYR A 230 16.42 -2.75 -3.87
CA TYR A 230 17.01 -2.82 -5.20
C TYR A 230 16.52 -1.67 -6.10
N MET A 231 15.21 -1.44 -6.15
CA MET A 231 14.63 -0.34 -6.92
C MET A 231 15.13 1.02 -6.42
N SER A 232 15.25 1.21 -5.10
CA SER A 232 15.85 2.40 -4.49
C SER A 232 17.29 2.63 -4.97
N VAL A 233 18.12 1.58 -5.11
CA VAL A 233 19.49 1.70 -5.67
C VAL A 233 19.45 2.21 -7.10
N VAL A 234 18.53 1.71 -7.93
CA VAL A 234 18.40 2.14 -9.33
C VAL A 234 18.03 3.62 -9.41
N VAL A 235 17.07 4.07 -8.60
CA VAL A 235 16.67 5.48 -8.53
C VAL A 235 17.82 6.35 -8.04
N TYR A 236 18.50 5.94 -6.97
CA TYR A 236 19.61 6.68 -6.38
C TYR A 236 20.81 6.82 -7.33
N ARG A 237 21.16 5.77 -8.09
CA ARG A 237 22.24 5.85 -9.10
C ARG A 237 21.92 6.85 -10.22
N LYS A 238 20.66 6.95 -10.64
CA LYS A 238 20.25 7.95 -11.63
C LYS A 238 20.39 9.37 -11.08
N GLN A 239 20.05 9.58 -9.82
CA GLN A 239 20.26 10.86 -9.14
C GLN A 239 21.74 11.24 -9.08
N LEU A 240 22.63 10.31 -8.68
CA LEU A 240 24.09 10.58 -8.65
C LEU A 240 24.66 10.95 -10.01
N ARG A 241 24.31 10.21 -11.09
CA ARG A 241 24.80 10.55 -12.43
C ARG A 241 24.37 11.95 -12.86
N ALA A 242 23.13 12.33 -12.54
CA ALA A 242 22.65 13.68 -12.81
C ALA A 242 23.34 14.76 -11.94
N ASP A 243 23.81 14.41 -10.74
CA ASP A 243 24.64 15.29 -9.90
C ASP A 243 26.02 15.49 -10.54
N GLU A 244 26.67 14.40 -10.95
CA GLU A 244 28.00 14.37 -11.58
C GLU A 244 28.03 15.14 -12.91
N GLU A 245 27.04 14.95 -13.78
CA GLU A 245 26.92 15.68 -15.05
C GLU A 245 26.82 17.19 -14.84
N ARG A 246 26.12 17.62 -13.78
CA ARG A 246 25.98 19.04 -13.44
C ARG A 246 27.27 19.62 -12.89
N GLU A 247 27.97 18.89 -12.02
CA GLU A 247 29.30 19.31 -11.55
C GLU A 247 30.28 19.41 -12.72
N ALA A 248 30.24 18.48 -13.67
CA ALA A 248 31.07 18.54 -14.88
C ALA A 248 30.74 19.79 -15.73
N GLN A 249 29.45 20.12 -15.91
CA GLN A 249 29.04 21.35 -16.61
C GLN A 249 29.52 22.62 -15.90
N LEU A 250 29.42 22.67 -14.56
CA LEU A 250 29.89 23.81 -13.77
C LEU A 250 31.42 23.95 -13.80
N ARG A 251 32.17 22.82 -13.82
CA ARG A 251 33.64 22.82 -13.93
C ARG A 251 34.15 23.22 -15.31
N VAL A 252 33.33 23.13 -16.36
CA VAL A 252 33.68 23.55 -17.74
C VAL A 252 33.31 25.02 -18.03
N ALA A 253 32.42 25.62 -17.24
CA ALA A 253 32.03 27.03 -17.34
C ALA A 253 32.84 28.09 -16.53
N PRO A 254 34.09 27.90 -16.03
CA PRO A 254 34.77 28.94 -15.23
C PRO A 254 35.16 30.24 -15.94
N ASP A 255 35.25 30.27 -17.28
CA ASP A 255 35.77 31.42 -18.03
C ASP A 255 34.75 31.94 -19.07
N ARG A 256 33.74 32.72 -18.63
CA ARG A 256 33.08 33.78 -19.40
C ARG A 256 32.48 34.85 -18.50
#